data_AF-A0A928GJC4-F1
#
_entry.id   AF-A0A928GJC4-F1
#
_cell.length_a   1.000
_cell.length_b   1.000
_cell.length_c   1.000
_cell.angle_alpha   90.00
_cell.angle_beta   90.00
_cell.angle_gamma   90.00
#
_symmetry.space_group_name_H-M   'P 1'
#
loop_
_entity.id
_entity.type
_entity.pdbx_description
1 polymer ?
#
loop_
_entity_poly.entity_id
_entity_poly.type
_entity_poly.pdbx_seq_one_letter_code
_entity_poly.pdbx_strand_id
1 'polypeptide(L)'
;MNSQSTFRSAILSGIAVAIAGWGYLACTSKGLEILGAVMFSFGLLTVVNYKLKLYTGTAGFVPLRYEDGRSRWLKAIGELLFILMGNIVGCLLVSLLTRMSPIELGATAQKILESRLAIGPLRAGLLAIGCGFIMTTVVTFAREGKPLTLLFGVPLFIYCGFPHCLADAFYYLTVPTVYTGAHLAEIAVLYPCLVAGNFIGCNLYRFIAPKL
;
A
#
# COMPACT_ATOMS: atom_id res chain seq x y z
N MET A 1 -5.24 -21.55 -1.10
CA MET A 1 -5.14 -21.00 -2.45
C MET A 1 -3.87 -21.52 -3.09
N ASN A 2 -3.94 -22.00 -4.34
CA ASN A 2 -2.73 -22.33 -5.10
C ASN A 2 -1.99 -21.04 -5.53
N SER A 3 -0.72 -21.14 -5.94
CA SER A 3 0.10 -19.95 -6.25
C SER A 3 -0.53 -19.06 -7.34
N GLN A 4 -1.12 -19.64 -8.39
CA GLN A 4 -1.78 -18.88 -9.45
C GLN A 4 -2.97 -18.06 -8.95
N SER A 5 -3.85 -18.64 -8.13
CA SER A 5 -4.99 -17.92 -7.56
C SER A 5 -4.55 -16.80 -6.62
N THR A 6 -3.48 -17.03 -5.84
CA THR A 6 -2.88 -15.98 -4.98
C THR A 6 -2.36 -14.82 -5.81
N PHE A 7 -1.67 -15.12 -6.91
CA PHE A 7 -1.10 -14.07 -7.77
C PHE A 7 -2.18 -13.25 -8.47
N ARG A 8 -3.22 -13.89 -9.02
CA ARG A 8 -4.37 -13.17 -9.61
C ARG A 8 -5.08 -12.28 -8.58
N SER A 9 -5.28 -12.80 -7.37
CA SER A 9 -5.85 -12.03 -6.26
C SER A 9 -4.98 -10.84 -5.87
N ALA A 10 -3.65 -11.01 -5.91
CA ALA A 10 -2.70 -9.94 -5.65
C ALA A 10 -2.68 -8.86 -6.74
N ILE A 11 -2.83 -9.24 -8.01
CA ILE A 11 -2.98 -8.26 -9.09
C ILE A 11 -4.27 -7.44 -8.89
N LEU A 12 -5.40 -8.10 -8.60
CA LEU A 12 -6.67 -7.42 -8.40
C LEU A 12 -6.66 -6.45 -7.20
N SER A 13 -6.01 -6.80 -6.10
CA SER A 13 -5.87 -5.87 -4.97
C SER A 13 -4.95 -4.68 -5.31
N GLY A 14 -3.89 -4.90 -6.09
CA GLY A 14 -3.06 -3.84 -6.65
C GLY A 14 -3.84 -2.88 -7.53
N ILE A 15 -4.68 -3.42 -8.43
CA ILE A 15 -5.60 -2.63 -9.27
C ILE A 15 -6.56 -1.81 -8.39
N ALA A 16 -7.19 -2.42 -7.38
CA ALA A 16 -8.14 -1.73 -6.50
C ALA A 16 -7.50 -0.55 -5.74
N VAL A 17 -6.30 -0.76 -5.18
CA VAL A 17 -5.54 0.29 -4.50
C VAL A 17 -5.07 1.37 -5.49
N ALA A 18 -4.66 0.99 -6.70
CA ALA A 18 -4.24 1.94 -7.71
C ALA A 18 -5.39 2.79 -8.27
N ILE A 19 -6.60 2.24 -8.42
CA ILE A 19 -7.80 3.02 -8.78
C ILE A 19 -8.14 4.03 -7.67
N ALA A 20 -8.04 3.61 -6.40
CA ALA A 20 -8.18 4.52 -5.26
C ALA A 20 -7.10 5.62 -5.28
N GLY A 21 -5.85 5.25 -5.59
CA GLY A 21 -4.74 6.17 -5.78
C GLY A 21 -4.95 7.16 -6.93
N TRP A 22 -5.49 6.71 -8.05
CA TRP A 22 -5.89 7.56 -9.17
C TRP A 22 -6.91 8.59 -8.70
N GLY A 23 -7.99 8.14 -8.04
CA GLY A 23 -9.01 9.03 -7.48
C GLY A 23 -8.40 10.10 -6.57
N TYR A 24 -7.47 9.71 -5.69
CA TYR A 24 -6.73 10.64 -4.87
C TYR A 24 -5.92 11.66 -5.68
N LEU A 25 -5.10 11.21 -6.65
CA LEU A 25 -4.32 12.12 -7.50
C LEU A 25 -5.20 13.10 -8.29
N ALA A 26 -6.34 12.63 -8.80
CA ALA A 26 -7.29 13.44 -9.57
C ALA A 26 -8.04 14.47 -8.71
N CYS A 27 -8.32 14.15 -7.45
CA CYS A 27 -8.88 15.09 -6.49
C CYS A 27 -7.82 16.12 -6.06
N THR A 28 -6.60 15.68 -5.75
CA THR A 28 -5.48 16.55 -5.37
C THR A 28 -5.10 17.51 -6.50
N SER A 29 -5.16 17.10 -7.78
CA SER A 29 -4.91 18.01 -8.91
C SER A 29 -5.94 19.14 -9.02
N LYS A 30 -7.04 19.07 -8.27
CA LYS A 30 -8.13 20.06 -8.21
C LYS A 30 -8.25 20.74 -6.84
N GLY A 31 -7.29 20.53 -5.93
CA GLY A 31 -7.34 21.07 -4.57
C GLY A 31 -8.41 20.44 -3.67
N LEU A 32 -8.77 19.17 -3.91
CA LEU A 32 -9.79 18.41 -3.18
C LEU A 32 -9.16 17.23 -2.42
N GLU A 33 -8.01 17.42 -1.78
CA GLU A 33 -7.20 16.35 -1.17
C GLU A 33 -7.97 15.55 -0.14
N ILE A 34 -8.78 16.21 0.69
CA ILE A 34 -9.60 15.55 1.73
C ILE A 34 -10.63 14.62 1.08
N LEU A 35 -11.30 15.08 0.01
CA LEU A 35 -12.25 14.25 -0.72
C LEU A 35 -11.54 13.04 -1.34
N GLY A 36 -10.37 13.25 -1.94
CA GLY A 36 -9.54 12.17 -2.47
C GLY A 36 -9.16 11.15 -1.40
N ALA A 37 -8.79 11.60 -0.20
CA ALA A 37 -8.41 10.73 0.91
C ALA A 37 -9.60 9.88 1.40
N VAL A 38 -10.80 10.47 1.50
CA VAL A 38 -12.05 9.74 1.79
C VAL A 38 -12.36 8.71 0.71
N MET A 39 -12.30 9.11 -0.57
CA MET A 39 -12.55 8.22 -1.71
C MET A 39 -11.53 7.07 -1.79
N PHE A 40 -10.31 7.25 -1.29
CA PHE A 40 -9.31 6.18 -1.25
C PHE A 40 -9.80 4.94 -0.49
N SER A 41 -10.73 5.12 0.46
CA SER A 41 -11.35 4.01 1.22
C SER A 41 -12.01 2.96 0.32
N PHE A 42 -12.46 3.34 -0.89
CA PHE A 42 -13.00 2.43 -1.89
C PHE A 42 -12.04 1.27 -2.20
N GLY A 43 -10.74 1.54 -2.32
CA GLY A 43 -9.74 0.52 -2.64
C GLY A 43 -9.65 -0.54 -1.55
N LEU A 44 -9.57 -0.12 -0.29
CA LEU A 44 -9.44 -1.06 0.83
C LEU A 44 -10.76 -1.77 1.15
N LEU A 45 -11.91 -1.09 0.98
CA LEU A 45 -13.23 -1.74 1.02
C LEU A 45 -13.33 -2.85 -0.02
N THR A 46 -12.91 -2.60 -1.25
CA THR A 46 -12.87 -3.61 -2.33
C THR A 46 -11.98 -4.80 -1.92
N VAL A 47 -10.76 -4.52 -1.46
CA VAL A 47 -9.81 -5.55 -1.04
C VAL A 47 -10.37 -6.43 0.08
N VAL A 48 -10.97 -5.83 1.12
CA VAL A 48 -11.49 -6.58 2.28
C VAL A 48 -12.74 -7.39 1.90
N ASN A 49 -13.70 -6.78 1.20
CA ASN A 49 -14.96 -7.45 0.85
C ASN A 49 -14.76 -8.62 -0.12
N TYR A 50 -13.87 -8.47 -1.12
CA TYR A 50 -13.52 -9.55 -2.04
C TYR A 50 -12.41 -10.48 -1.49
N LYS A 51 -11.94 -10.26 -0.25
CA LYS A 51 -10.88 -11.05 0.40
C LYS A 51 -9.60 -11.16 -0.45
N LEU A 52 -9.24 -10.08 -1.14
CA LEU A 52 -8.10 -10.05 -2.04
C LEU A 52 -6.77 -10.03 -1.26
N LYS A 53 -5.71 -10.57 -1.88
CA LYS A 53 -4.38 -10.65 -1.28
C LYS A 53 -3.63 -9.34 -1.45
N LEU A 54 -3.67 -8.49 -0.44
CA LEU A 54 -2.89 -7.26 -0.37
C LEU A 54 -1.71 -7.46 0.60
N TYR A 55 -0.51 -7.00 0.26
CA TYR A 55 0.68 -7.12 1.11
C TYR A 55 0.43 -6.57 2.53
N THR A 56 0.02 -5.30 2.67
CA THR A 56 -0.28 -4.69 3.98
C THR A 56 -1.47 -5.33 4.68
N GLY A 57 -2.48 -5.79 3.93
CA GLY A 57 -3.62 -6.55 4.45
C GLY A 57 -3.32 -8.01 4.83
N THR A 58 -2.10 -8.50 4.56
CA THR A 58 -1.66 -9.88 4.84
C THR A 58 -0.47 -9.93 5.82
N ALA A 59 0.40 -8.92 5.82
CA ALA A 59 1.64 -8.88 6.60
C ALA A 59 1.43 -9.11 8.11
N GLY A 60 0.39 -8.51 8.68
CA GLY A 60 0.04 -8.70 10.10
C GLY A 60 -0.52 -10.08 10.45
N PHE A 61 -0.99 -10.85 9.46
CA PHE A 61 -1.76 -12.08 9.66
C PHE A 61 -1.03 -13.36 9.19
N VAL A 62 0.11 -13.24 8.50
CA VAL A 62 0.87 -14.42 8.06
C VAL A 62 1.54 -15.10 9.26
N PRO A 63 1.43 -16.43 9.44
CA PRO A 63 2.10 -17.10 10.56
C PRO A 63 3.63 -17.05 10.40
N LEU A 64 4.33 -16.62 11.46
CA LEU A 64 5.80 -16.54 11.49
C LEU A 64 6.46 -17.79 12.10
N ARG A 65 5.66 -18.68 12.67
CA ARG A 65 6.08 -19.99 13.20
C ARG A 65 5.12 -21.08 12.72
N TYR A 66 5.62 -22.29 12.63
CA TYR A 66 4.81 -23.49 12.43
C TYR A 66 4.14 -23.91 13.74
N GLU A 67 3.16 -24.81 13.66
CA GLU A 67 2.46 -25.35 14.84
C GLU A 67 3.40 -26.08 15.80
N ASP A 68 4.46 -26.70 15.27
CA ASP A 68 5.52 -27.36 16.05
C ASP A 68 6.59 -26.38 16.60
N GLY A 69 6.35 -25.08 16.50
CA GLY A 69 7.22 -24.04 17.03
C GLY A 69 8.42 -23.66 16.14
N ARG A 70 8.68 -24.38 15.05
CA ARG A 70 9.76 -24.04 14.10
C ARG A 70 9.51 -22.67 13.44
N SER A 71 10.57 -21.94 13.13
CA SER A 71 10.46 -20.67 12.43
C SER A 71 9.94 -20.86 11.00
N ARG A 72 8.90 -20.10 10.61
CA ARG A 72 8.36 -20.00 9.24
C ARG A 72 8.79 -18.70 8.57
N TRP A 73 9.62 -17.89 9.21
CA TRP A 73 9.86 -16.49 8.84
C TRP A 73 10.28 -16.29 7.38
N LEU A 74 11.22 -17.10 6.87
CA LEU A 74 11.67 -17.05 5.47
C LEU A 74 10.52 -17.33 4.48
N LYS A 75 9.68 -18.33 4.77
CA LYS A 75 8.52 -18.67 3.94
C LYS A 75 7.47 -17.57 3.97
N ALA A 76 7.25 -16.95 5.14
CA ALA A 76 6.32 -15.85 5.30
C ALA A 76 6.77 -14.62 4.48
N ILE A 77 8.05 -14.27 4.55
CA ILE A 77 8.62 -13.17 3.73
C ILE A 77 8.49 -13.50 2.24
N GLY A 78 8.83 -14.72 1.82
CA GLY A 78 8.68 -15.13 0.41
C GLY A 78 7.24 -15.02 -0.08
N GLU A 79 6.26 -15.43 0.74
CA GLU A 79 4.83 -15.30 0.43
C GLU A 79 4.41 -13.82 0.31
N LEU A 80 4.87 -12.96 1.22
CA LEU A 80 4.56 -11.53 1.20
C LEU A 80 5.20 -10.81 0.02
N LEU A 81 6.45 -11.14 -0.34
CA LEU A 81 7.11 -10.59 -1.53
C LEU A 81 6.41 -11.04 -2.81
N PHE A 82 5.95 -12.30 -2.87
CA PHE A 82 5.15 -12.80 -3.99
C PHE A 82 3.83 -12.03 -4.16
N ILE A 83 3.14 -11.74 -3.05
CA ILE A 83 1.94 -10.90 -3.04
C ILE A 83 2.28 -9.47 -3.46
N LEU A 84 3.34 -8.87 -2.90
CA LEU A 84 3.76 -7.50 -3.21
C LEU A 84 4.07 -7.34 -4.70
N MET A 85 4.78 -8.30 -5.32
CA MET A 85 5.04 -8.29 -6.76
C MET A 85 3.72 -8.28 -7.56
N GLY A 86 2.76 -9.14 -7.22
CA GLY A 86 1.45 -9.13 -7.86
C GLY A 86 0.71 -7.80 -7.67
N ASN A 87 0.77 -7.21 -6.47
CA ASN A 87 0.18 -5.90 -6.20
C ASN A 87 0.81 -4.81 -7.08
N ILE A 88 2.15 -4.78 -7.20
CA ILE A 88 2.88 -3.82 -8.03
C ILE A 88 2.53 -4.00 -9.51
N VAL A 89 2.38 -5.24 -10.00
CA VAL A 89 1.89 -5.49 -11.37
C VAL A 89 0.50 -4.87 -11.57
N GLY A 90 -0.41 -5.04 -10.61
CA GLY A 90 -1.72 -4.39 -10.64
C GLY A 90 -1.61 -2.86 -10.68
N CYS A 91 -0.73 -2.27 -9.88
CA CYS A 91 -0.47 -0.83 -9.89
C CYS A 91 0.10 -0.36 -11.24
N LEU A 92 1.01 -1.11 -11.83
CA LEU A 92 1.59 -0.81 -13.15
C LEU A 92 0.51 -0.81 -14.23
N LEU A 93 -0.37 -1.81 -14.26
CA LEU A 93 -1.46 -1.87 -15.23
C LEU A 93 -2.35 -0.62 -15.16
N VAL A 94 -2.74 -0.20 -13.96
CA VAL A 94 -3.56 1.01 -13.78
C VAL A 94 -2.76 2.27 -14.12
N SER A 95 -1.49 2.35 -13.77
CA SER A 95 -0.61 3.47 -14.13
C SER A 95 -0.40 3.61 -15.64
N LEU A 96 -0.37 2.51 -16.39
CA LEU A 96 -0.36 2.57 -17.86
C LEU A 96 -1.69 3.13 -18.39
N LEU A 97 -2.82 2.77 -17.78
CA LEU A 97 -4.13 3.31 -18.14
C LEU A 97 -4.25 4.82 -17.84
N THR A 98 -3.56 5.36 -16.83
CA THR A 98 -3.60 6.80 -16.55
C THR A 98 -3.04 7.61 -17.72
N ARG A 99 -2.17 7.04 -18.56
CA ARG A 99 -1.60 7.72 -19.74
C ARG A 99 -2.63 7.94 -20.85
N MET A 100 -3.76 7.24 -20.78
CA MET A 100 -4.90 7.40 -21.69
C MET A 100 -5.99 8.29 -21.09
N SER A 101 -5.82 8.74 -19.85
CA SER A 101 -6.74 9.64 -19.16
C SER A 101 -6.57 11.08 -19.68
N PRO A 102 -7.65 11.85 -19.82
CA PRO A 102 -7.54 13.30 -20.07
C PRO A 102 -7.10 14.09 -18.83
N ILE A 103 -6.98 13.43 -17.67
CA ILE A 103 -6.55 14.07 -16.41
C ILE A 103 -5.03 13.90 -16.26
N GLU A 104 -4.32 15.01 -16.17
CA GLU A 104 -2.87 15.04 -15.92
C GLU A 104 -2.55 14.68 -14.47
N LEU A 105 -2.18 13.41 -14.22
CA LEU A 105 -1.85 12.90 -12.89
C LEU A 105 -0.35 12.93 -12.58
N GLY A 106 0.50 12.93 -13.62
CA GLY A 106 1.95 12.77 -13.48
C GLY A 106 2.59 13.84 -12.59
N ALA A 107 2.19 15.11 -12.76
CA ALA A 107 2.70 16.22 -11.95
C ALA A 107 2.33 16.08 -10.47
N THR A 108 1.10 15.65 -10.17
CA THR A 108 0.66 15.40 -8.78
C THR A 108 1.42 14.24 -8.16
N ALA A 109 1.59 13.14 -8.91
CA ALA A 109 2.37 11.99 -8.46
C ALA A 109 3.84 12.35 -8.22
N GLN A 110 4.44 13.18 -9.08
CA GLN A 110 5.81 13.66 -8.94
C GLN A 110 6.00 14.48 -7.66
N LYS A 111 5.08 15.41 -7.33
CA LYS A 111 5.13 16.16 -6.07
C LYS A 111 5.11 15.27 -4.83
N ILE A 112 4.34 14.17 -4.88
CA ILE A 112 4.34 13.19 -3.79
C ILE A 112 5.72 12.54 -3.69
N LEU A 113 6.30 12.05 -4.79
CA LEU A 113 7.63 11.44 -4.79
C LEU A 113 8.70 12.42 -4.31
N GLU A 114 8.70 13.67 -4.80
CA GLU A 114 9.60 14.75 -4.35
C GLU A 114 9.55 14.93 -2.83
N SER A 115 8.34 14.97 -2.25
CA SER A 115 8.18 15.09 -0.79
C SER A 115 8.79 13.91 -0.03
N ARG A 116 8.71 12.69 -0.60
CA ARG A 116 9.24 11.46 0.01
C ARG A 116 10.77 11.40 -0.09
N LEU A 117 11.32 11.82 -1.23
CA LEU A 117 12.75 11.95 -1.43
C LEU A 117 13.35 13.02 -0.51
N ALA A 118 12.68 14.18 -0.38
CA ALA A 118 13.14 15.29 0.44
C ALA A 118 13.25 14.96 1.94
N ILE A 119 12.33 14.16 2.49
CA ILE A 119 12.43 13.71 3.89
C ILE A 119 13.49 12.61 4.09
N GLY A 120 13.84 11.90 3.02
CA GLY A 120 14.83 10.83 3.01
C GLY A 120 14.30 9.45 3.41
N PRO A 121 14.99 8.38 3.00
CA PRO A 121 14.51 7.00 3.09
C PRO A 121 14.24 6.52 4.52
N LEU A 122 15.12 6.88 5.47
CA LEU A 122 14.96 6.49 6.87
C LEU A 122 13.71 7.11 7.50
N ARG A 123 13.51 8.42 7.34
CA ARG A 123 12.35 9.12 7.91
C ARG A 123 11.05 8.66 7.24
N ALA A 124 11.07 8.49 5.92
CA ALA A 124 9.93 7.93 5.20
C ALA A 124 9.57 6.53 5.70
N GLY A 125 10.56 5.65 5.87
CA GLY A 125 10.37 4.31 6.43
C GLY A 125 9.80 4.32 7.85
N LEU A 126 10.30 5.19 8.74
CA LEU A 126 9.77 5.33 10.09
C LEU A 126 8.30 5.80 10.11
N LEU A 127 7.93 6.78 9.29
CA LEU A 127 6.54 7.21 9.13
C LEU A 127 5.65 6.08 8.57
N ALA A 128 6.21 5.25 7.70
CA ALA A 128 5.51 4.11 7.10
C ALA A 128 5.08 3.06 8.15
N ILE A 129 5.70 3.03 9.34
CA ILE A 129 5.26 2.19 10.47
C ILE A 129 3.86 2.59 10.92
N GLY A 130 3.57 3.89 11.01
CA GLY A 130 2.25 4.40 11.38
C GLY A 130 1.16 3.96 10.39
N CYS A 131 1.47 3.97 9.09
CA CYS A 131 0.56 3.45 8.07
C CYS A 131 0.30 1.94 8.27
N GLY A 132 1.36 1.14 8.41
CA GLY A 132 1.25 -0.30 8.61
C GLY A 132 0.40 -0.68 9.82
N PHE A 133 0.57 0.05 10.93
CA PHE A 133 -0.24 -0.10 12.13
C PHE A 133 -1.73 0.13 11.82
N ILE A 134 -2.08 1.27 11.23
CA ILE A 134 -3.46 1.60 10.86
C ILE A 134 -4.05 0.54 9.91
N MET A 135 -3.28 0.09 8.90
CA MET A 135 -3.74 -0.91 7.93
C MET A 135 -4.18 -2.21 8.62
N THR A 136 -3.41 -2.69 9.59
CA THR A 136 -3.81 -3.89 10.36
C THR A 136 -5.04 -3.62 11.21
N THR A 137 -5.13 -2.48 11.90
CA THR A 137 -6.30 -2.11 12.71
C THR A 137 -7.59 -2.14 11.89
N VAL A 138 -7.61 -1.44 10.76
CA VAL A 138 -8.82 -1.28 9.96
C VAL A 138 -9.22 -2.58 9.27
N VAL A 139 -8.25 -3.39 8.82
CA VAL A 139 -8.54 -4.70 8.20
C VAL A 139 -9.09 -5.67 9.23
N THR A 140 -8.53 -5.70 10.45
CA THR A 140 -9.04 -6.52 11.56
C THR A 140 -10.50 -6.17 11.86
N PHE A 141 -10.79 -4.89 12.13
CA PHE A 141 -12.14 -4.48 12.46
C PHE A 141 -13.13 -4.62 11.30
N ALA A 142 -12.71 -4.38 10.06
CA ALA A 142 -13.57 -4.64 8.91
C ALA A 142 -13.92 -6.13 8.76
N ARG A 143 -12.98 -7.05 9.04
CA ARG A 143 -13.26 -8.50 9.08
C ARG A 143 -14.20 -8.90 10.22
N GLU A 144 -14.23 -8.14 11.32
CA GLU A 144 -15.20 -8.27 12.41
C GLU A 144 -16.57 -7.62 12.10
N GLY A 145 -16.81 -7.17 10.86
CA GLY A 145 -18.07 -6.55 10.49
C GLY A 145 -18.19 -5.06 10.85
N LYS A 146 -17.06 -4.37 11.12
CA LYS A 146 -17.00 -2.93 11.42
C LYS A 146 -16.30 -2.15 10.29
N PRO A 147 -16.89 -2.08 9.07
CA PRO A 147 -16.25 -1.50 7.90
C PRO A 147 -16.04 0.02 8.00
N LEU A 148 -16.77 0.72 8.88
CA LEU A 148 -16.60 2.16 9.11
C LEU A 148 -15.16 2.54 9.53
N THR A 149 -14.44 1.62 10.15
CA THR A 149 -13.03 1.82 10.51
C THR A 149 -12.15 2.12 9.31
N LEU A 150 -12.48 1.60 8.13
CA LEU A 150 -11.80 1.91 6.87
C LEU A 150 -12.02 3.36 6.46
N LEU A 151 -13.24 3.89 6.63
CA LEU A 151 -13.62 5.25 6.26
C LEU A 151 -12.95 6.32 7.14
N PHE A 152 -12.46 5.94 8.34
CA PHE A 152 -11.70 6.83 9.21
C PHE A 152 -10.19 6.59 9.12
N GLY A 153 -9.74 5.33 9.12
CA GLY A 153 -8.32 5.01 9.13
C GLY A 153 -7.62 5.30 7.80
N VAL A 154 -8.29 5.09 6.66
CA VAL A 154 -7.70 5.40 5.34
C VAL A 154 -7.45 6.90 5.19
N PRO A 155 -8.43 7.80 5.40
CA PRO A 155 -8.16 9.23 5.33
C PRO A 155 -7.15 9.70 6.37
N LEU A 156 -7.18 9.11 7.56
CA LEU A 156 -6.26 9.47 8.65
C LEU A 156 -4.80 9.24 8.26
N PHE A 157 -4.42 8.08 7.72
CA PHE A 157 -3.00 7.85 7.37
C PHE A 157 -2.54 8.79 6.25
N ILE A 158 -3.42 9.08 5.28
CA ILE A 158 -3.14 10.01 4.18
C ILE A 158 -2.91 11.42 4.73
N TYR A 159 -3.79 11.88 5.61
CA TYR A 159 -3.71 13.20 6.22
C TYR A 159 -2.51 13.35 7.16
N CYS A 160 -2.15 12.30 7.90
CA CYS A 160 -0.92 12.24 8.69
C CYS A 160 0.35 12.19 7.83
N GLY A 161 0.23 12.04 6.49
CA GLY A 161 1.37 11.95 5.58
C GLY A 161 2.15 10.64 5.68
N PHE A 162 1.54 9.57 6.21
CA PHE A 162 2.23 8.29 6.33
C PHE A 162 2.37 7.60 4.97
N PRO A 163 3.59 7.21 4.55
CA PRO A 163 3.77 6.47 3.30
C PRO A 163 3.12 5.09 3.35
N HIS A 164 2.44 4.71 2.27
CA HIS A 164 1.85 3.39 2.09
C HIS A 164 2.46 2.74 0.87
N CYS A 165 3.20 1.65 1.07
CA CYS A 165 4.06 1.07 0.03
C CYS A 165 3.33 0.68 -1.28
N LEU A 166 2.02 0.40 -1.27
CA LEU A 166 1.27 0.17 -2.52
C LEU A 166 0.70 1.44 -3.16
N ALA A 167 0.34 2.44 -2.34
CA ALA A 167 -0.11 3.73 -2.87
C ALA A 167 1.09 4.44 -3.53
N ASP A 168 2.21 4.49 -2.80
CA ASP A 168 3.48 5.01 -3.30
C ASP A 168 3.98 4.23 -4.53
N ALA A 169 3.81 2.91 -4.61
CA ALA A 169 4.14 2.17 -5.84
C ALA A 169 3.37 2.69 -7.05
N PHE A 170 2.04 2.82 -6.93
CA PHE A 170 1.21 3.39 -7.99
C PHE A 170 1.63 4.83 -8.33
N TYR A 171 1.88 5.68 -7.32
CA TYR A 171 2.31 7.05 -7.55
C TYR A 171 3.63 7.07 -8.32
N TYR A 172 4.64 6.32 -7.89
CA TYR A 172 5.97 6.33 -8.51
C TYR A 172 5.95 5.76 -9.93
N LEU A 173 5.08 4.80 -10.22
CA LEU A 173 4.87 4.28 -11.58
C LEU A 173 4.18 5.31 -12.49
N THR A 174 3.40 6.23 -11.91
CA THR A 174 2.64 7.28 -12.61
C THR A 174 3.44 8.57 -12.82
N VAL A 175 4.57 8.72 -12.11
CA VAL A 175 5.52 9.83 -12.32
C VAL A 175 6.04 9.80 -13.78
N PRO A 176 6.26 10.97 -14.41
CA PRO A 176 6.88 11.03 -15.74
C PRO A 176 8.19 10.25 -15.82
N THR A 177 8.34 9.43 -16.86
CA THR A 177 9.47 8.48 -16.98
C THR A 177 10.84 9.16 -16.97
N VAL A 178 10.92 10.40 -17.46
CA VAL A 178 12.15 11.22 -17.41
C VAL A 178 12.57 11.49 -15.97
N TYR A 179 11.63 11.89 -15.11
CA TYR A 179 11.91 12.14 -13.70
C TYR A 179 12.25 10.83 -12.97
N THR A 180 11.48 9.77 -13.21
CA THR A 180 11.77 8.45 -12.62
C THR A 180 13.16 7.94 -13.02
N GLY A 181 13.59 8.16 -14.26
CA GLY A 181 14.93 7.80 -14.73
C GLY A 181 16.04 8.58 -14.02
N ALA A 182 15.85 9.88 -13.80
CA ALA A 182 16.82 10.73 -13.11
C ALA A 182 16.99 10.37 -11.62
N HIS A 183 15.93 9.90 -10.97
CA HIS A 183 15.91 9.60 -9.53
C HIS A 183 15.85 8.10 -9.21
N LEU A 184 16.14 7.22 -10.20
CA LEU A 184 15.97 5.77 -10.06
C LEU A 184 16.74 5.19 -8.86
N ALA A 185 17.98 5.63 -8.66
CA ALA A 185 18.82 5.18 -7.55
C ALA A 185 18.23 5.56 -6.18
N GLU A 186 17.69 6.77 -6.05
CA GLU A 186 17.08 7.23 -4.82
C GLU A 186 15.77 6.48 -4.53
N ILE A 187 14.95 6.27 -5.57
CA ILE A 187 13.71 5.47 -5.48
C ILE A 187 14.03 4.03 -5.06
N ALA A 188 15.10 3.44 -5.61
CA ALA A 188 15.53 2.07 -5.29
C ALA A 188 15.95 1.91 -3.82
N VAL A 189 16.41 2.97 -3.16
CA VAL A 189 16.71 2.97 -1.71
C VAL A 189 15.47 3.32 -0.89
N LEU A 190 14.68 4.32 -1.33
CA LEU A 190 13.47 4.78 -0.65
C LEU A 190 12.42 3.67 -0.54
N TYR A 191 12.03 3.07 -1.67
CA TYR A 191 10.88 2.17 -1.73
C TYR A 191 10.99 0.95 -0.79
N PRO A 192 12.14 0.25 -0.68
CA PRO A 192 12.32 -0.82 0.31
C PRO A 192 12.12 -0.35 1.76
N CYS A 193 12.53 0.87 2.11
CA CYS A 193 12.30 1.43 3.45
C CYS A 193 10.80 1.59 3.76
N LEU A 194 10.00 2.00 2.77
CA LEU A 194 8.54 2.10 2.90
C LEU A 194 7.92 0.72 3.12
N VAL A 195 8.34 -0.27 2.33
CA VAL A 195 7.87 -1.67 2.43
C VAL A 195 8.21 -2.26 3.80
N ALA A 196 9.43 -2.03 4.29
CA ALA A 196 9.89 -2.49 5.60
C ALA A 196 9.17 -1.77 6.75
N GLY A 197 8.99 -0.45 6.68
CA GLY A 197 8.24 0.30 7.68
C GLY A 197 6.78 -0.15 7.79
N ASN A 198 6.09 -0.28 6.65
CA ASN A 198 4.73 -0.85 6.61
C ASN A 198 4.70 -2.26 7.21
N PHE A 199 5.68 -3.13 6.90
CA PHE A 199 5.79 -4.48 7.49
C PHE A 199 5.87 -4.42 9.01
N ILE A 200 6.79 -3.62 9.55
CA ILE A 200 6.98 -3.47 11.00
C ILE A 200 5.67 -3.02 11.65
N GLY A 201 5.05 -1.97 11.09
CA GLY A 201 3.77 -1.45 11.56
C GLY A 201 2.66 -2.50 11.60
N CYS A 202 2.50 -3.27 10.52
CA CYS A 202 1.48 -4.32 10.44
C CYS A 202 1.67 -5.44 11.48
N ASN A 203 2.91 -5.65 11.95
CA ASN A 203 3.23 -6.71 12.89
C ASN A 203 3.28 -6.24 14.36
N LEU A 204 3.15 -4.94 14.65
CA LEU A 204 3.17 -4.40 16.03
C LEU A 204 2.13 -5.05 16.93
N TYR A 205 0.95 -5.37 16.40
CA TYR A 205 -0.13 -5.98 17.18
C TYR A 205 0.21 -7.38 17.70
N ARG A 206 1.17 -8.10 17.11
CA ARG A 206 1.59 -9.42 17.60
C ARG A 206 2.20 -9.38 18.99
N PHE A 207 2.74 -8.22 19.40
CA PHE A 207 3.34 -8.04 20.73
C PHE A 207 2.31 -7.81 21.83
N ILE A 208 1.08 -7.42 21.48
CA ILE A 208 0.03 -7.03 22.43
C ILE A 208 -1.16 -8.00 22.36
N ALA A 209 -1.43 -8.55 21.19
CA ALA A 209 -2.53 -9.46 20.90
C ALA A 209 -2.04 -10.66 20.06
N PRO A 210 -1.40 -11.67 20.69
CA PRO A 210 -0.81 -12.82 19.99
C PRO A 210 -1.83 -13.76 19.30
N LYS A 211 -3.13 -13.43 19.34
CA LYS A 211 -4.23 -14.21 18.75
C LYS A 211 -4.93 -13.53 17.56
N LEU A 212 -4.37 -12.44 17.03
CA LEU A 212 -4.82 -11.83 15.77
C LEU A 212 -4.42 -12.64 14.53
#